data_AF-A0A657AQY2-F1
#
_entry.id   AF-A0A657AQY2-F1
#
_cell.length_a   1.000
_cell.length_b   1.000
_cell.length_c   1.000
_cell.angle_alpha   90.00
_cell.angle_beta   90.00
_cell.angle_gamma   90.00
#
_symmetry.space_group_name_H-M   'P 1'
#
loop_
_entity.id
_entity.type
_entity.pdbx_description
1 polymer ?
#
loop_
_entity_poly.entity_id
_entity_poly.type
_entity_poly.pdbx_seq_one_letter_code
_entity_poly.pdbx_strand_id
1 'polypeptide(L)'
;KEICEITPPEVTYQNISADGTRKWVMRMPGGSSIETVLIPEGNRGTLCVSSQIGCALDCSFCSTGKQGFNRNLSTEEIVGQIFNAIASFEGIDRNKERPVTNVVFMGMGEPLLNFDNVMDAVNLMMDDLAYGISKRRLTVSTAGVVPAIDKMSEVTDASIAISLHAPNDELRNELVPVNKKYPIDVLMTSVKNYLSGLPDKRKATIEYTLLAGVNDRKEHAQQLIEVLKGLPCKINLIPFNPFPHSGYKKPS
;
A
#
# COMPACT_ATOMS: atom_id res chain seq x y z
N LYS A 1 20.93 33.84 3.26
CA LYS A 1 20.76 32.58 4.02
C LYS A 1 19.49 31.94 3.50
N GLU A 2 19.57 30.84 2.78
CA GLU A 2 18.40 30.01 2.54
C GLU A 2 18.02 29.39 3.89
N ILE A 3 16.81 29.65 4.33
CA ILE A 3 16.25 29.07 5.55
C ILE A 3 15.55 27.80 5.09
N CYS A 4 16.00 26.64 5.57
CA CYS A 4 15.30 25.37 5.39
C CYS A 4 14.29 25.19 6.53
N GLU A 5 13.12 24.66 6.21
CA GLU A 5 12.06 24.34 7.18
C GLU A 5 11.72 22.85 7.10
N ILE A 6 11.41 22.24 8.24
CA ILE A 6 10.90 20.87 8.32
C ILE A 6 9.48 20.96 8.89
N THR A 7 8.49 20.85 8.01
CA THR A 7 7.07 21.04 8.36
C THR A 7 6.32 19.75 8.07
N PRO A 8 6.13 18.86 9.06
CA PRO A 8 5.33 17.67 8.85
C PRO A 8 3.84 18.04 8.72
N PRO A 9 3.01 17.17 8.13
CA PRO A 9 1.57 17.37 8.09
C PRO A 9 0.92 17.61 9.45
N GLU A 10 -0.13 18.44 9.51
CA GLU A 10 -0.90 18.68 10.73
C GLU A 10 -1.71 17.42 11.09
N VAL A 11 -1.49 16.85 12.28
CA VAL A 11 -2.30 15.76 12.81
C VAL A 11 -3.60 16.35 13.37
N THR A 12 -4.72 16.11 12.69
CA THR A 12 -6.04 16.63 13.11
C THR A 12 -6.82 15.65 13.98
N TYR A 13 -6.47 14.36 13.90
CA TYR A 13 -7.04 13.32 14.75
C TYR A 13 -6.01 12.22 14.98
N GLN A 14 -5.98 11.69 16.21
CA GLN A 14 -5.20 10.53 16.58
C GLN A 14 -6.04 9.62 17.48
N ASN A 15 -5.98 8.32 17.24
CA ASN A 15 -6.62 7.33 18.10
C ASN A 15 -5.74 6.08 18.26
N ILE A 16 -5.84 5.46 19.42
CA ILE A 16 -5.16 4.21 19.76
C ILE A 16 -6.23 3.18 20.13
N SER A 17 -6.32 2.14 19.32
CA SER A 17 -7.21 0.99 19.54
C SER A 17 -6.72 0.12 20.70
N ALA A 18 -7.61 -0.70 21.25
CA ALA A 18 -7.30 -1.62 22.35
C ALA A 18 -6.24 -2.68 22.00
N ASP A 19 -6.11 -3.02 20.72
CA ASP A 19 -5.07 -3.92 20.19
C ASP A 19 -3.72 -3.21 19.93
N GLY A 20 -3.63 -1.91 20.25
CA GLY A 20 -2.45 -1.08 20.04
C GLY A 20 -2.38 -0.43 18.65
N THR A 21 -3.28 -0.77 17.72
CA THR A 21 -3.36 -0.11 16.40
C THR A 21 -3.53 1.39 16.59
N ARG A 22 -2.66 2.19 15.96
CA ARG A 22 -2.75 3.65 15.99
C ARG A 22 -3.20 4.17 14.65
N LYS A 23 -4.15 5.09 14.64
CA LYS A 23 -4.65 5.76 13.44
C LYS A 23 -4.46 7.26 13.57
N TRP A 24 -3.96 7.89 12.51
CA TRP A 24 -3.86 9.32 12.35
C TRP A 24 -4.68 9.79 11.16
N VAL A 25 -5.34 10.93 11.31
CA VAL A 25 -5.83 11.73 10.18
C VAL A 25 -4.94 12.96 10.11
N MET A 26 -4.32 13.17 8.95
CA MET A 26 -3.40 14.27 8.73
C MET A 26 -3.95 15.21 7.67
N ARG A 27 -4.03 16.50 7.99
CA ARG A 27 -4.44 17.53 7.03
C ARG A 27 -3.25 17.93 6.18
N MET A 28 -3.43 17.82 4.88
CA MET A 28 -2.46 18.26 3.88
C MET A 28 -2.67 19.75 3.54
N PRO A 29 -1.63 20.45 3.06
CA PRO A 29 -1.78 21.71 2.36
C PRO A 29 -2.95 21.68 1.36
N GLY A 30 -3.84 22.67 1.45
CA GLY A 30 -5.09 22.71 0.69
C GLY A 30 -6.32 22.15 1.41
N GLY A 31 -6.17 21.69 2.67
CA GLY A 31 -7.29 21.41 3.58
C GLY A 31 -7.87 19.99 3.52
N SER A 32 -7.54 19.21 2.50
CA SER A 32 -7.89 17.79 2.42
C SER A 32 -7.09 16.97 3.43
N SER A 33 -7.59 15.78 3.80
CA SER A 33 -6.93 14.91 4.79
C SER A 33 -6.68 13.52 4.24
N ILE A 34 -5.64 12.87 4.77
CA ILE A 34 -5.31 11.47 4.51
C ILE A 34 -5.27 10.68 5.81
N GLU A 35 -5.31 9.35 5.68
CA GLU A 35 -5.15 8.44 6.81
C GLU A 35 -3.77 7.78 6.80
N THR A 36 -3.23 7.59 8.00
CA THR A 36 -2.02 6.80 8.25
C THR A 36 -2.31 5.86 9.42
N VAL A 37 -1.88 4.60 9.33
CA VAL A 37 -2.19 3.59 10.35
C VAL A 37 -0.92 2.82 10.72
N LEU A 38 -0.64 2.68 12.01
CA LEU A 38 0.42 1.81 12.54
C LEU A 38 -0.21 0.60 13.20
N ILE A 39 0.19 -0.59 12.74
CA ILE A 39 -0.28 -1.88 13.26
C ILE A 39 0.88 -2.55 14.00
N PRO A 40 0.85 -2.61 15.35
CA PRO A 40 1.87 -3.33 16.12
C PRO A 40 1.58 -4.84 16.13
N GLU A 41 2.64 -5.64 15.99
CA GLU A 41 2.60 -7.10 16.08
C GLU A 41 3.89 -7.62 16.75
N GLY A 42 3.83 -7.87 18.06
CA GLY A 42 5.01 -8.28 18.83
C GLY A 42 6.13 -7.23 18.76
N ASN A 43 7.25 -7.58 18.12
CA ASN A 43 8.38 -6.68 17.90
C ASN A 43 8.35 -5.95 16.54
N ARG A 44 7.27 -6.07 15.77
CA ARG A 44 7.08 -5.42 14.47
C ARG A 44 6.07 -4.30 14.59
N GLY A 45 6.32 -3.19 13.91
CA GLY A 45 5.38 -2.10 13.72
C GLY A 45 5.26 -1.79 12.23
N THR A 46 4.10 -2.09 11.65
CA THR A 46 3.83 -1.87 10.22
C THR A 46 3.06 -0.58 10.02
N LEU A 47 3.70 0.40 9.39
CA LEU A 47 3.09 1.67 9.06
C LEU A 47 2.50 1.63 7.64
N CYS A 48 1.20 1.83 7.56
CA CYS A 48 0.45 2.00 6.34
C CYS A 48 0.42 3.48 5.96
N VAL A 49 1.03 3.82 4.82
CA VAL A 49 1.13 5.19 4.31
C VAL A 49 0.27 5.41 3.07
N SER A 50 -0.30 6.61 2.97
CA SER A 50 -1.04 7.09 1.80
C SER A 50 -0.09 7.69 0.76
N SER A 51 -0.43 7.57 -0.52
CA SER A 51 0.31 8.12 -1.66
C SER A 51 -0.45 9.21 -2.41
N GLN A 52 -1.77 9.29 -2.25
CA GLN A 52 -2.63 10.28 -2.90
C GLN A 52 -3.77 10.71 -1.96
N ILE A 53 -4.40 11.84 -2.28
CA ILE A 53 -5.69 12.24 -1.69
C ILE A 53 -6.79 11.68 -2.60
N GLY A 54 -7.49 10.66 -2.11
CA GLY A 54 -8.42 9.89 -2.93
C GLY A 54 -7.71 8.87 -3.83
N CYS A 55 -8.42 8.28 -4.80
CA CYS A 55 -7.84 7.34 -5.76
C CYS A 55 -8.62 7.32 -7.07
N ALA A 56 -7.91 7.31 -8.21
CA ALA A 56 -8.53 7.34 -9.55
C ALA A 56 -8.94 5.95 -10.08
N LEU A 57 -8.55 4.86 -9.40
CA LEU A 57 -8.73 3.50 -9.93
C LEU A 57 -10.13 2.91 -9.72
N ASP A 58 -10.97 3.57 -8.93
CA ASP A 58 -12.39 3.21 -8.74
C ASP A 58 -12.64 1.72 -8.40
N CYS A 59 -11.79 1.12 -7.57
CA CYS A 59 -12.01 -0.24 -7.08
C CYS A 59 -13.31 -0.27 -6.27
N SER A 60 -14.26 -1.12 -6.67
CA SER A 60 -15.65 -1.07 -6.19
C SER A 60 -15.79 -1.34 -4.68
N PHE A 61 -14.89 -2.14 -4.12
CA PHE A 61 -14.80 -2.51 -2.70
C PHE A 61 -13.91 -1.55 -1.89
N CYS A 62 -13.38 -0.47 -2.48
CA CYS A 62 -12.51 0.48 -1.80
C CYS A 62 -13.26 1.76 -1.43
N SER A 63 -13.25 2.13 -0.14
CA SER A 63 -13.88 3.38 0.29
C SER A 63 -13.24 4.61 -0.36
N THR A 64 -11.92 4.59 -0.58
CA THR A 64 -11.17 5.67 -1.21
C THR A 64 -11.50 5.81 -2.69
N GLY A 65 -11.77 4.70 -3.39
CA GLY A 65 -12.20 4.73 -4.80
C GLY A 65 -13.48 5.54 -4.98
N LYS A 66 -14.44 5.41 -4.05
CA LYS A 66 -15.71 6.15 -4.10
C LYS A 66 -15.61 7.65 -3.80
N GLN A 67 -14.51 8.09 -3.19
CA GLN A 67 -14.27 9.52 -2.92
C GLN A 67 -13.77 10.26 -4.18
N GLY A 68 -13.36 9.54 -5.21
CA GLY A 68 -12.71 10.09 -6.39
C GLY A 68 -11.25 10.47 -6.13
N PHE A 69 -10.59 11.01 -7.15
CA PHE A 69 -9.21 11.50 -7.06
C PHE A 69 -9.19 13.02 -6.88
N ASN A 70 -8.32 13.50 -5.99
CA ASN A 70 -8.06 14.93 -5.82
C ASN A 70 -6.67 15.30 -6.36
N ARG A 71 -5.60 14.84 -5.70
CA ARG A 71 -4.21 15.08 -6.12
C ARG A 71 -3.24 14.04 -5.58
N ASN A 72 -2.07 14.02 -6.18
CA ASN A 72 -0.90 13.32 -5.65
C ASN A 72 -0.36 14.01 -4.40
N LEU A 73 0.19 13.21 -3.48
CA LEU A 73 0.99 13.73 -2.36
C LEU A 73 2.41 14.02 -2.84
N SER A 74 3.04 15.07 -2.32
CA SER A 74 4.47 15.31 -2.53
C SER A 74 5.33 14.35 -1.67
N THR A 75 6.62 14.25 -1.99
CA THR A 75 7.56 13.41 -1.23
C THR A 75 7.56 13.73 0.26
N GLU A 76 7.58 15.01 0.62
CA GLU A 76 7.56 15.47 2.01
C GLU A 76 6.23 15.18 2.73
N GLU A 77 5.10 15.18 2.01
CA GLU A 77 3.80 14.77 2.57
C GLU A 77 3.75 13.26 2.83
N ILE A 78 4.36 12.44 1.96
CA ILE A 78 4.46 10.99 2.16
C ILE A 78 5.38 10.67 3.33
N VAL A 79 6.58 11.25 3.35
CA VAL A 79 7.58 11.02 4.41
C VAL A 79 7.14 11.64 5.74
N GLY A 80 6.38 12.72 5.70
CA GLY A 80 5.77 13.35 6.87
C GLY A 80 4.88 12.39 7.67
N GLN A 81 4.30 11.37 7.03
CA GLN A 81 3.49 10.36 7.71
C GLN A 81 4.31 9.49 8.66
N ILE A 82 5.47 8.98 8.21
CA ILE A 82 6.37 8.20 9.08
C ILE A 82 7.03 9.10 10.13
N PHE A 83 7.35 10.35 9.78
CA PHE A 83 7.87 11.33 10.72
C PHE A 83 6.90 11.54 11.89
N ASN A 84 5.63 11.87 11.60
CA ASN A 84 4.60 12.06 12.61
C ASN A 84 4.31 10.80 13.42
N ALA A 85 4.25 9.63 12.76
CA ALA A 85 4.01 8.37 13.45
C ALA A 85 5.09 8.07 14.49
N ILE A 86 6.37 8.22 14.15
CA ILE A 86 7.49 8.03 15.07
C ILE A 86 7.51 9.11 16.16
N ALA A 87 7.26 10.37 15.79
CA ALA A 87 7.24 11.49 16.72
C ALA A 87 6.16 11.35 17.81
N SER A 88 5.06 10.62 17.52
CA SER A 88 3.98 10.35 18.49
C SER A 88 4.35 9.40 19.64
N PHE A 89 5.52 8.77 19.60
CA PHE A 89 6.02 7.92 20.69
C PHE A 89 6.88 8.76 21.64
N GLU A 90 6.34 9.00 22.85
CA GLU A 90 7.02 9.69 23.93
C GLU A 90 7.89 8.73 24.75
N GLY A 91 9.03 9.21 25.26
CA GLY A 91 9.86 8.47 26.22
C GLY A 91 10.67 7.30 25.66
N ILE A 92 10.66 7.05 24.34
CA ILE A 92 11.45 5.98 23.71
C ILE A 92 12.88 6.42 23.41
N ASP A 93 13.85 5.51 23.58
CA ASP A 93 15.22 5.72 23.10
C ASP A 93 15.24 5.46 21.59
N ARG A 94 15.12 6.51 20.77
CA ARG A 94 15.04 6.40 19.30
C ARG A 94 16.26 5.73 18.64
N ASN A 95 17.38 5.60 19.36
CA ASN A 95 18.55 4.85 18.87
C ASN A 95 18.41 3.33 19.06
N LYS A 96 17.57 2.88 20.01
CA LYS A 96 17.37 1.47 20.36
C LYS A 96 15.99 0.95 19.98
N GLU A 97 14.99 1.82 20.06
CA GLU A 97 13.59 1.50 19.86
C GLU A 97 13.13 2.05 18.51
N ARG A 98 12.64 1.15 17.66
CA ARG A 98 12.08 1.50 16.35
C ARG A 98 10.61 1.12 16.34
N PRO A 99 9.68 2.06 16.65
CA PRO A 99 8.25 1.77 16.65
C PRO A 99 7.72 1.44 15.26
N VAL A 100 8.40 1.92 14.21
CA VAL A 100 8.12 1.58 12.82
C VAL A 100 9.27 0.71 12.31
N THR A 101 8.97 -0.55 11.99
CA THR A 101 9.94 -1.51 11.44
C THR A 101 9.65 -1.87 9.98
N ASN A 102 8.41 -1.63 9.54
CA ASN A 102 7.88 -1.98 8.24
C ASN A 102 7.03 -0.81 7.71
N VAL A 103 7.10 -0.55 6.41
CA VAL A 103 6.27 0.45 5.74
C VAL A 103 5.58 -0.21 4.55
N VAL A 104 4.27 0.01 4.43
CA VAL A 104 3.47 -0.48 3.31
C VAL A 104 2.68 0.67 2.70
N PHE A 105 2.74 0.79 1.37
CA PHE A 105 1.92 1.74 0.62
C PHE A 105 0.53 1.14 0.35
N MET A 106 -0.26 0.98 1.42
CA MET A 106 -1.63 0.44 1.38
C MET A 106 -2.66 1.43 1.96
N GLY A 107 -2.28 2.70 2.08
CA GLY A 107 -3.17 3.78 2.51
C GLY A 107 -4.06 4.24 1.37
N MET A 108 -4.31 5.55 1.31
CA MET A 108 -5.09 6.17 0.24
C MET A 108 -4.24 6.34 -1.02
N GLY A 109 -4.78 5.95 -2.18
CA GLY A 109 -4.17 6.17 -3.49
C GLY A 109 -3.58 4.92 -4.16
N GLU A 110 -3.28 5.05 -5.45
CA GLU A 110 -2.45 4.10 -6.20
C GLU A 110 -1.01 4.65 -6.25
N PRO A 111 -0.06 4.05 -5.51
CA PRO A 111 1.32 4.55 -5.44
C PRO A 111 1.99 4.71 -6.80
N LEU A 112 1.75 3.78 -7.74
CA LEU A 112 2.39 3.83 -9.05
C LEU A 112 1.82 4.91 -9.99
N LEU A 113 0.69 5.55 -9.64
CA LEU A 113 0.19 6.76 -10.32
C LEU A 113 0.76 8.05 -9.72
N ASN A 114 1.48 7.94 -8.59
CA ASN A 114 2.28 9.02 -8.01
C ASN A 114 3.77 8.65 -8.01
N PHE A 115 4.25 8.18 -9.16
CA PHE A 115 5.52 7.47 -9.27
C PHE A 115 6.70 8.23 -8.68
N ASP A 116 6.98 9.45 -9.15
CA ASP A 116 8.22 10.14 -8.79
C ASP A 116 8.26 10.47 -7.28
N ASN A 117 7.18 11.05 -6.72
CA ASN A 117 7.12 11.34 -5.28
C ASN A 117 7.19 10.08 -4.40
N VAL A 118 6.55 8.98 -4.84
CA VAL A 118 6.60 7.71 -4.10
C VAL A 118 8.01 7.11 -4.17
N MET A 119 8.67 7.11 -5.32
CA MET A 119 10.02 6.55 -5.44
C MET A 119 11.03 7.35 -4.61
N ASP A 120 10.94 8.68 -4.60
CA ASP A 120 11.78 9.52 -3.74
C ASP A 120 11.54 9.23 -2.26
N ALA A 121 10.27 9.09 -1.85
CA ALA A 121 9.91 8.74 -0.47
C ALA A 121 10.38 7.33 -0.08
N VAL A 122 10.23 6.35 -0.97
CA VAL A 122 10.71 4.97 -0.81
C VAL A 122 12.22 4.96 -0.58
N ASN A 123 12.98 5.67 -1.42
CA ASN A 123 14.42 5.73 -1.31
C ASN A 123 14.86 6.42 -0.01
N LEU A 124 14.21 7.53 0.36
CA LEU A 124 14.49 8.22 1.63
C LEU A 124 14.16 7.35 2.85
N MET A 125 13.09 6.56 2.82
CA MET A 125 12.76 5.63 3.90
C MET A 125 13.79 4.49 4.04
N MET A 126 14.46 4.10 2.95
CA MET A 126 15.51 3.08 2.98
C MET A 126 16.88 3.62 3.37
N ASP A 127 17.12 4.92 3.21
CA ASP A 127 18.42 5.55 3.48
C ASP A 127 18.82 5.40 4.96
N ASP A 128 20.07 5.00 5.21
CA ASP A 128 20.63 4.76 6.54
C ASP A 128 20.77 6.05 7.37
N LEU A 129 20.89 7.20 6.71
CA LEU A 129 20.92 8.53 7.36
C LEU A 129 19.52 9.05 7.67
N ALA A 130 18.46 8.39 7.20
CA ALA A 130 17.08 8.72 7.48
C ALA A 130 16.43 7.66 8.38
N TYR A 131 15.66 6.73 7.81
CA TYR A 131 14.89 5.75 8.59
C TYR A 131 15.51 4.34 8.57
N GLY A 132 16.42 4.06 7.62
CA GLY A 132 17.10 2.77 7.48
C GLY A 132 16.14 1.58 7.44
N ILE A 133 14.98 1.73 6.78
CA ILE A 133 14.00 0.65 6.63
C ILE A 133 14.54 -0.31 5.57
N SER A 134 14.71 -1.58 5.94
CA SER A 134 15.13 -2.60 4.97
C SER A 134 14.18 -2.65 3.76
N LYS A 135 14.72 -2.75 2.55
CA LYS A 135 13.97 -3.03 1.31
C LYS A 135 13.02 -4.24 1.38
N ARG A 136 13.29 -5.20 2.28
CA ARG A 136 12.43 -6.37 2.54
C ARG A 136 11.22 -6.05 3.43
N ARG A 137 11.23 -4.88 4.07
CA ARG A 137 10.23 -4.39 5.01
C ARG A 137 9.52 -3.13 4.50
N LEU A 138 9.96 -2.59 3.38
CA LEU A 138 9.28 -1.54 2.64
C LEU A 138 8.57 -2.16 1.44
N THR A 139 7.24 -2.07 1.39
CA THR A 139 6.41 -2.69 0.34
C THR A 139 5.59 -1.66 -0.40
N VAL A 140 5.76 -1.59 -1.72
CA VAL A 140 4.90 -0.82 -2.62
C VAL A 140 3.75 -1.72 -3.07
N SER A 141 2.51 -1.36 -2.73
CA SER A 141 1.32 -2.06 -3.21
C SER A 141 0.79 -1.41 -4.49
N THR A 142 0.26 -2.19 -5.41
CA THR A 142 -0.34 -1.67 -6.65
C THR A 142 -1.51 -2.52 -7.13
N ALA A 143 -2.52 -1.88 -7.72
CA ALA A 143 -3.59 -2.52 -8.46
C ALA A 143 -3.18 -2.95 -9.87
N GLY A 144 -1.95 -2.69 -10.30
CA GLY A 144 -1.40 -3.24 -11.54
C GLY A 144 -1.25 -2.24 -12.68
N VAL A 145 -0.67 -1.06 -12.41
CA VAL A 145 -0.25 -0.12 -13.46
C VAL A 145 1.03 -0.64 -14.11
N VAL A 146 0.90 -1.58 -15.06
CA VAL A 146 2.02 -2.37 -15.61
C VAL A 146 3.23 -1.53 -16.07
N PRO A 147 3.08 -0.47 -16.90
CA PRO A 147 4.22 0.33 -17.32
C PRO A 147 4.98 0.98 -16.15
N ALA A 148 4.29 1.28 -15.05
CA ALA A 148 4.91 1.84 -13.86
C ALA A 148 5.58 0.77 -12.99
N ILE A 149 5.11 -0.49 -12.99
CA ILE A 149 5.84 -1.62 -12.39
C ILE A 149 7.16 -1.83 -13.12
N ASP A 150 7.11 -1.81 -14.46
CA ASP A 150 8.31 -1.98 -15.28
C ASP A 150 9.31 -0.83 -15.03
N LYS A 151 8.85 0.43 -15.00
CA LYS A 151 9.68 1.58 -14.61
C LYS A 151 10.22 1.46 -13.18
N MET A 152 9.44 0.94 -12.23
CA MET A 152 9.86 0.74 -10.84
C MET A 152 11.06 -0.19 -10.74
N SER A 153 11.14 -1.20 -11.61
CA SER A 153 12.26 -2.17 -11.65
C SER A 153 13.63 -1.53 -11.91
N GLU A 154 13.65 -0.34 -12.52
CA GLU A 154 14.88 0.38 -12.88
C GLU A 154 15.39 1.26 -11.75
N VAL A 155 14.55 1.61 -10.76
CA VAL A 155 14.83 2.66 -9.78
C VAL A 155 14.80 2.21 -8.33
N THR A 156 14.15 1.09 -8.02
CA THR A 156 14.09 0.57 -6.65
C THR A 156 13.98 -0.94 -6.60
N ASP A 157 14.60 -1.51 -5.59
CA ASP A 157 14.48 -2.92 -5.26
C ASP A 157 13.67 -3.12 -3.97
N ALA A 158 12.64 -2.29 -3.72
CA ALA A 158 11.68 -2.49 -2.63
C ALA A 158 10.86 -3.79 -2.78
N SER A 159 10.09 -4.17 -1.76
CA SER A 159 9.16 -5.30 -1.89
C SER A 159 7.88 -4.86 -2.64
N ILE A 160 7.22 -5.80 -3.33
CA ILE A 160 5.99 -5.51 -4.08
C ILE A 160 4.80 -6.32 -3.55
N ALA A 161 3.64 -5.67 -3.46
CA ALA A 161 2.35 -6.29 -3.20
C ALA A 161 1.38 -6.00 -4.36
N ILE A 162 0.58 -6.99 -4.74
CA ILE A 162 -0.36 -6.90 -5.85
C ILE A 162 -1.78 -7.04 -5.33
N SER A 163 -2.56 -5.98 -5.52
CA SER A 163 -3.99 -5.91 -5.26
C SER A 163 -4.75 -6.66 -6.36
N LEU A 164 -4.78 -8.00 -6.26
CA LEU A 164 -5.32 -8.89 -7.29
C LEU A 164 -6.84 -9.04 -7.18
N HIS A 165 -7.31 -9.49 -6.02
CA HIS A 165 -8.72 -9.56 -5.60
C HIS A 165 -9.72 -10.34 -6.46
N ALA A 166 -9.28 -10.96 -7.55
CA ALA A 166 -10.11 -11.82 -8.39
C ALA A 166 -9.23 -12.89 -9.07
N PRO A 167 -9.78 -14.08 -9.34
CA PRO A 167 -9.02 -15.18 -9.91
C PRO A 167 -9.17 -15.30 -11.45
N ASN A 168 -9.91 -14.38 -12.08
CA ASN A 168 -10.14 -14.32 -13.53
C ASN A 168 -10.41 -12.87 -13.97
N ASP A 169 -10.25 -12.58 -15.25
CA ASP A 169 -10.35 -11.22 -15.78
C ASP A 169 -11.79 -10.69 -15.75
N GLU A 170 -12.80 -11.54 -15.93
CA GLU A 170 -14.21 -11.14 -15.90
C GLU A 170 -14.54 -10.49 -14.55
N LEU A 171 -14.25 -11.18 -13.44
CA LEU A 171 -14.49 -10.66 -12.11
C LEU A 171 -13.56 -9.49 -11.78
N ARG A 172 -12.29 -9.56 -12.23
CA ARG A 172 -11.34 -8.48 -11.96
C ARG A 172 -11.70 -7.18 -12.67
N ASN A 173 -12.29 -7.25 -13.85
CA ASN A 173 -12.79 -6.09 -14.60
C ASN A 173 -13.90 -5.34 -13.84
N GLU A 174 -14.66 -6.03 -12.98
CA GLU A 174 -15.68 -5.43 -12.13
C GLU A 174 -15.09 -4.86 -10.84
N LEU A 175 -14.21 -5.61 -10.17
CA LEU A 175 -13.67 -5.25 -8.86
C LEU A 175 -12.53 -4.23 -8.93
N VAL A 176 -11.68 -4.34 -9.95
CA VAL A 176 -10.44 -3.57 -10.12
C VAL A 176 -10.35 -3.10 -11.59
N PRO A 177 -11.04 -1.99 -11.96
CA PRO A 177 -11.26 -1.60 -13.36
C PRO A 177 -10.00 -1.45 -14.23
N VAL A 178 -8.83 -1.15 -13.63
CA VAL A 178 -7.54 -1.09 -14.35
C VAL A 178 -7.20 -2.41 -15.07
N ASN A 179 -7.80 -3.53 -14.66
CA ASN A 179 -7.68 -4.82 -15.33
C ASN A 179 -8.09 -4.79 -16.80
N LYS A 180 -9.08 -3.95 -17.16
CA LYS A 180 -9.51 -3.80 -18.57
C LYS A 180 -8.39 -3.28 -19.47
N LYS A 181 -7.44 -2.54 -18.88
CA LYS A 181 -6.26 -2.02 -19.57
C LYS A 181 -5.06 -2.96 -19.44
N TYR A 182 -4.88 -3.57 -18.27
CA TYR A 182 -3.80 -4.50 -17.97
C TYR A 182 -4.37 -5.78 -17.36
N PRO A 183 -4.74 -6.77 -18.21
CA PRO A 183 -5.30 -8.05 -17.76
C PRO A 183 -4.33 -8.83 -16.87
N ILE A 184 -4.86 -9.85 -16.18
CA ILE A 184 -4.12 -10.60 -15.15
C ILE A 184 -2.82 -11.20 -15.69
N ASP A 185 -2.82 -11.77 -16.90
CA ASP A 185 -1.64 -12.40 -17.49
C ASP A 185 -0.51 -11.38 -17.77
N VAL A 186 -0.87 -10.20 -18.29
CA VAL A 186 0.05 -9.07 -18.51
C VAL A 186 0.61 -8.58 -17.18
N LEU A 187 -0.26 -8.43 -16.17
CA LEU A 187 0.15 -8.03 -14.81
C LEU A 187 1.12 -9.06 -14.20
N MET A 188 0.77 -10.35 -14.21
CA MET A 188 1.62 -11.41 -13.66
C MET A 188 2.97 -11.48 -14.38
N THR A 189 3.01 -11.23 -15.69
CA THR A 189 4.26 -11.19 -16.47
C THR A 189 5.16 -10.04 -16.01
N SER A 190 4.62 -8.83 -15.87
CA SER A 190 5.38 -7.67 -15.37
C SER A 190 5.90 -7.91 -13.93
N VAL A 191 5.08 -8.49 -13.06
CA VAL A 191 5.50 -8.84 -11.69
C VAL A 191 6.60 -9.91 -11.68
N LYS A 192 6.51 -10.93 -12.54
CA LYS A 192 7.58 -11.93 -12.69
C LYS A 192 8.89 -11.29 -13.17
N ASN A 193 8.83 -10.35 -14.10
CA ASN A 193 9.99 -9.61 -14.58
C ASN A 193 10.61 -8.77 -13.45
N TYR A 194 9.78 -8.04 -12.69
CA TYR A 194 10.22 -7.28 -11.52
C TYR A 194 10.96 -8.20 -10.53
N LEU A 195 10.35 -9.31 -10.12
CA LEU A 195 10.95 -10.25 -9.16
C LEU A 195 12.25 -10.87 -9.67
N SER A 196 12.35 -11.14 -10.98
CA SER A 196 13.54 -11.74 -11.60
C SER A 196 14.72 -10.77 -11.67
N GLY A 197 14.46 -9.47 -11.70
CA GLY A 197 15.49 -8.43 -11.65
C GLY A 197 16.05 -8.16 -10.25
N LEU A 198 15.42 -8.70 -9.19
CA LEU A 198 15.86 -8.47 -7.81
C LEU A 198 17.16 -9.27 -7.51
N PRO A 199 18.08 -8.71 -6.70
CA PRO A 199 19.34 -9.37 -6.36
C PRO A 199 19.17 -10.61 -5.46
N ASP A 200 17.97 -10.85 -4.94
CA ASP A 200 17.64 -11.94 -4.04
C ASP A 200 16.29 -12.58 -4.39
N LYS A 201 16.07 -13.82 -3.92
CA LYS A 201 14.86 -14.60 -4.20
C LYS A 201 13.68 -14.15 -3.34
N ARG A 202 13.14 -12.96 -3.64
CA ARG A 202 11.94 -12.44 -2.99
C ARG A 202 10.66 -13.01 -3.59
N LYS A 203 9.60 -12.90 -2.81
CA LYS A 203 8.24 -13.30 -3.20
C LYS A 203 7.36 -12.06 -3.23
N ALA A 204 6.52 -11.95 -4.25
CA ALA A 204 5.46 -10.94 -4.24
C ALA A 204 4.42 -11.29 -3.17
N THR A 205 3.78 -10.28 -2.59
CA THR A 205 2.58 -10.48 -1.77
C THR A 205 1.36 -10.30 -2.66
N ILE A 206 0.43 -11.24 -2.63
CA ILE A 206 -0.84 -11.15 -3.35
C ILE A 206 -1.92 -10.80 -2.34
N GLU A 207 -2.46 -9.60 -2.46
CA GLU A 207 -3.56 -9.12 -1.65
C GLU A 207 -4.88 -9.58 -2.26
N TYR A 208 -5.69 -10.26 -1.46
CA TYR A 208 -6.97 -10.82 -1.90
C TYR A 208 -8.06 -10.54 -0.85
N THR A 209 -8.80 -9.45 -1.08
CA THR A 209 -9.96 -9.10 -0.25
C THR A 209 -11.07 -10.11 -0.51
N LEU A 210 -11.47 -10.85 0.52
CA LEU A 210 -12.56 -11.81 0.45
C LEU A 210 -13.89 -11.08 0.59
N LEU A 211 -14.75 -11.21 -0.43
CA LEU A 211 -16.07 -10.62 -0.56
C LEU A 211 -17.11 -11.75 -0.58
N ALA A 212 -18.03 -11.72 0.37
CA ALA A 212 -18.98 -12.80 0.61
C ALA A 212 -19.80 -13.13 -0.65
N GLY A 213 -19.71 -14.37 -1.11
CA GLY A 213 -20.44 -14.88 -2.27
C GLY A 213 -19.97 -14.36 -3.63
N VAL A 214 -18.94 -13.51 -3.67
CA VAL A 214 -18.42 -12.86 -4.88
C VAL A 214 -17.12 -13.53 -5.34
N ASN A 215 -16.11 -13.62 -4.47
CA ASN A 215 -14.78 -14.10 -4.84
C ASN A 215 -14.19 -15.10 -3.82
N ASP A 216 -15.04 -15.66 -2.94
CA ASP A 216 -14.67 -16.43 -1.74
C ASP A 216 -15.01 -17.95 -1.81
N ARG A 217 -15.56 -18.40 -2.94
CA ARG A 217 -15.91 -19.82 -3.18
C ARG A 217 -14.68 -20.68 -3.51
N LYS A 218 -14.81 -22.00 -3.30
CA LYS A 218 -13.75 -22.99 -3.62
C LYS A 218 -13.32 -22.95 -5.09
N GLU A 219 -14.24 -22.71 -6.01
CA GLU A 219 -13.96 -22.57 -7.45
C GLU A 219 -13.01 -21.40 -7.73
N HIS A 220 -13.19 -20.27 -7.03
CA HIS A 220 -12.30 -19.11 -7.14
C HIS A 220 -10.90 -19.43 -6.62
N ALA A 221 -10.79 -20.20 -5.54
CA ALA A 221 -9.50 -20.63 -5.02
C ALA A 221 -8.75 -21.54 -6.03
N GLN A 222 -9.46 -22.44 -6.74
CA GLN A 222 -8.87 -23.28 -7.78
C GLN A 222 -8.38 -22.46 -8.98
N GLN A 223 -9.18 -21.51 -9.43
CA GLN A 223 -8.77 -20.58 -10.50
C GLN A 223 -7.56 -19.74 -10.09
N LEU A 224 -7.53 -19.26 -8.83
CA LEU A 224 -6.43 -18.48 -8.30
C LEU A 224 -5.11 -19.27 -8.27
N ILE A 225 -5.16 -20.58 -7.98
CA ILE A 225 -3.98 -21.46 -8.02
C ILE A 225 -3.38 -21.46 -9.43
N GLU A 226 -4.20 -21.56 -10.47
CA GLU A 226 -3.72 -21.54 -11.85
C GLU A 226 -3.17 -20.16 -12.26
N VAL A 227 -3.81 -19.06 -11.86
CA VAL A 227 -3.30 -17.69 -12.10
C VAL A 227 -1.92 -17.48 -11.48
N LEU A 228 -1.73 -17.93 -10.23
CA LEU A 228 -0.49 -17.72 -9.48
C LEU A 228 0.59 -18.77 -9.80
N LYS A 229 0.31 -19.69 -10.71
CA LYS A 229 1.24 -20.76 -11.08
C LYS A 229 2.53 -20.18 -11.65
N GLY A 230 3.64 -20.60 -11.06
CA GLY A 230 4.98 -20.13 -11.42
C GLY A 230 5.31 -18.70 -10.97
N LEU A 231 4.45 -18.05 -10.16
CA LEU A 231 4.81 -16.81 -9.45
C LEU A 231 5.20 -17.14 -8.01
N PRO A 232 6.47 -16.89 -7.59
CA PRO A 232 6.85 -16.99 -6.20
C PRO A 232 6.10 -15.94 -5.38
N CYS A 233 5.10 -16.37 -4.62
CA CYS A 233 4.25 -15.45 -3.88
C CYS A 233 3.91 -15.94 -2.46
N LYS A 234 3.38 -15.00 -1.68
CA LYS A 234 2.60 -15.24 -0.47
C LYS A 234 1.22 -14.65 -0.72
N ILE A 235 0.17 -15.30 -0.23
CA ILE A 235 -1.20 -14.82 -0.38
C ILE A 235 -1.65 -14.26 0.96
N ASN A 236 -2.12 -13.01 0.96
CA ASN A 236 -2.74 -12.37 2.10
C ASN A 236 -4.26 -12.30 1.86
N LEU A 237 -5.01 -13.11 2.60
CA LEU A 237 -6.47 -13.12 2.53
C LEU A 237 -6.99 -12.07 3.52
N ILE A 238 -7.63 -11.03 2.99
CA ILE A 238 -8.14 -9.91 3.79
C ILE A 238 -9.65 -10.04 3.92
N PRO A 239 -10.21 -10.30 5.10
CA PRO A 239 -11.64 -10.23 5.30
C PRO A 239 -12.15 -8.81 4.99
N PHE A 240 -13.17 -8.69 4.14
CA PHE A 240 -13.72 -7.38 3.80
C PHE A 240 -14.26 -6.66 5.05
N ASN A 241 -13.89 -5.39 5.21
CA ASN A 241 -14.41 -4.50 6.23
C ASN A 241 -15.53 -3.63 5.62
N PRO A 242 -16.80 -3.87 5.97
CA PRO A 242 -17.91 -3.14 5.37
C PRO A 242 -17.88 -1.65 5.70
N PHE A 243 -18.21 -0.84 4.71
CA PHE A 243 -18.43 0.60 4.86
C PHE A 243 -19.75 1.01 4.18
N PRO A 244 -20.33 2.18 4.53
CA PRO A 244 -21.57 2.65 3.96
C PRO A 244 -21.56 2.62 2.43
N HIS A 245 -22.64 2.13 1.83
CA HIS A 245 -22.83 2.03 0.38
C HIS A 245 -21.80 1.17 -0.37
N SER A 246 -21.00 0.35 0.30
CA SER A 246 -20.01 -0.51 -0.36
C SER A 246 -20.62 -1.52 -1.33
N GLY A 247 -21.80 -2.08 -1.02
CA GLY A 247 -22.47 -3.10 -1.83
C GLY A 247 -21.95 -4.53 -1.60
N TYR A 248 -20.95 -4.70 -0.73
CA TYR A 248 -20.32 -5.98 -0.41
C TYR A 248 -20.48 -6.36 1.06
N LYS A 249 -20.23 -7.63 1.39
CA LYS A 249 -20.34 -8.17 2.75
C LYS A 249 -19.07 -8.93 3.14
N LYS A 250 -18.80 -8.97 4.44
CA LYS A 250 -17.74 -9.79 5.03
C LYS A 250 -18.09 -11.28 4.85
N PRO A 251 -17.15 -12.13 4.40
CA PRO A 251 -17.35 -13.58 4.26
C PRO A 251 -17.58 -14.23 5.63
N SER A 252 -18.22 -15.42 5.61
CA SER A 252 -18.50 -16.24 6.79
C SER A 252 -17.25 -16.87 7.39
#